data_AF-A0A939GL71-F1
#
_entry.id   AF-A0A939GL71-F1
#
_cell.length_a   1.000
_cell.length_b   1.000
_cell.length_c   1.000
_cell.angle_alpha   90.00
_cell.angle_beta   90.00
_cell.angle_gamma   90.00
#
_symmetry.space_group_name_H-M   'P 1'
#
loop_
_entity.id
_entity.type
_entity.pdbx_description
1 polymer ?
#
loop_
_entity_poly.entity_id
_entity_poly.type
_entity_poly.pdbx_seq_one_letter_code
_entity_poly.pdbx_strand_id
1 'polypeptide(L)'
;MTDQANLPDEPTAHLPDDIRTETTSVEKKAKKEKKKKKKASKGVETMFRTTLANHLRLSEMADQKANLMISINTILISITISSFLRPMSGMEGLLIPEILLLIVSLITVVISIFATKPSFSLRKNVEPRVSPPIDLLFFGDYTQLSAAQYREQLRLLIANEEGLYNSMIDNIYAQGLVLSKKYRLLTVAYNFFMVGFSVVVISSLIMLVARR
;
A
#
# COMPACT_ATOMS: atom_id res chain seq x y z
N MET A 1 36.34 -92.38 0.22
CA MET A 1 35.99 -91.96 1.59
C MET A 1 36.64 -90.61 1.84
N THR A 2 35.90 -89.53 1.63
CA THR A 2 36.03 -88.29 2.40
C THR A 2 34.79 -87.44 2.18
N ASP A 3 34.33 -86.91 3.30
CA ASP A 3 33.01 -86.41 3.65
C ASP A 3 32.84 -84.95 3.18
N GLN A 4 31.74 -84.62 2.51
CA GLN A 4 31.35 -83.22 2.25
C GLN A 4 30.39 -82.79 3.37
N ALA A 5 30.94 -82.03 4.32
CA ALA A 5 30.19 -81.41 5.39
C ALA A 5 29.21 -80.36 4.86
N ASN A 6 27.92 -80.60 5.06
CA ASN A 6 26.83 -79.66 4.86
C ASN A 6 26.82 -78.65 6.02
N LEU A 7 27.01 -77.36 5.74
CA LEU A 7 26.82 -76.28 6.73
C LEU A 7 25.33 -75.92 6.83
N PRO A 8 24.77 -75.68 8.04
CA PRO A 8 23.40 -75.21 8.18
C PRO A 8 23.27 -73.73 7.81
N ASP A 9 22.24 -73.41 7.02
CA ASP A 9 21.85 -72.04 6.68
C ASP A 9 21.60 -71.19 7.92
N GLU A 10 22.21 -70.01 7.96
CA GLU A 10 22.00 -68.98 8.99
C GLU A 10 20.53 -68.52 8.98
N PRO A 11 19.85 -68.39 10.13
CA PRO A 11 18.50 -67.83 10.16
C PRO A 11 18.59 -66.34 9.85
N THR A 12 18.17 -65.93 8.65
CA THR A 12 17.90 -64.54 8.33
C THR A 12 16.86 -64.01 9.34
N ALA A 13 17.32 -63.13 10.23
CA ALA A 13 16.46 -62.45 11.19
C ALA A 13 15.43 -61.60 10.44
N HIS A 14 14.26 -62.19 10.15
CA HIS A 14 13.08 -61.48 9.69
C HIS A 14 12.58 -60.60 10.84
N LEU A 15 12.94 -59.32 10.81
CA LEU A 15 12.25 -58.32 11.63
C LEU A 15 10.76 -58.30 11.23
N PRO A 16 9.82 -58.31 12.19
CA PRO A 16 8.39 -58.39 11.90
C PRO A 16 7.89 -57.19 11.08
N ASP A 17 7.10 -57.47 10.03
CA ASP A 17 6.58 -56.51 9.04
C ASP A 17 5.67 -55.41 9.64
N ASP A 18 5.18 -55.60 10.86
CA ASP A 18 4.27 -54.69 11.58
C ASP A 18 4.98 -53.39 12.02
N ILE A 19 6.26 -53.47 12.39
CA ILE A 19 7.04 -52.31 12.87
C ILE A 19 7.44 -51.39 11.70
N ARG A 20 7.66 -51.96 10.51
CA ARG A 20 8.07 -51.22 9.28
C ARG A 20 6.89 -50.45 8.65
N THR A 21 5.67 -50.95 8.82
CA THR A 21 4.44 -50.30 8.33
C THR A 21 4.00 -49.14 9.22
N GLU A 22 4.15 -49.24 10.54
CA GLU A 22 3.89 -48.12 11.44
C GLU A 22 4.89 -46.96 11.26
N THR A 23 6.20 -47.25 11.21
CA THR A 23 7.25 -46.21 11.00
C THR A 23 7.08 -45.46 9.68
N THR A 24 6.73 -46.16 8.60
CA THR A 24 6.49 -45.51 7.29
C THR A 24 5.20 -44.70 7.25
N SER A 25 4.17 -45.06 8.02
CA SER A 25 2.92 -44.31 8.14
C SER A 25 3.09 -43.01 8.96
N VAL A 26 3.87 -43.07 10.04
CA VAL A 26 4.21 -41.92 10.90
C VAL A 26 5.14 -40.96 10.16
N GLU A 27 6.17 -41.45 9.46
CA GLU A 27 7.02 -40.62 8.59
C GLU A 27 6.23 -39.97 7.45
N LYS A 28 5.29 -40.69 6.82
CA LYS A 28 4.42 -40.13 5.78
C LYS A 28 3.50 -39.05 6.34
N LYS A 29 2.91 -39.23 7.52
CA LYS A 29 2.10 -38.20 8.20
C LYS A 29 2.94 -36.97 8.55
N ALA A 30 4.13 -37.15 9.14
CA ALA A 30 5.05 -36.06 9.47
C ALA A 30 5.55 -35.29 8.22
N LYS A 31 5.86 -36.00 7.11
CA LYS A 31 6.19 -35.35 5.82
C LYS A 31 5.00 -34.59 5.23
N LYS A 32 3.77 -35.08 5.39
CA LYS A 32 2.54 -34.42 4.91
C LYS A 32 2.22 -33.17 5.72
N GLU A 33 2.41 -33.19 7.03
CA GLU A 33 2.28 -32.01 7.91
C GLU A 33 3.37 -30.96 7.66
N LYS A 34 4.65 -31.36 7.53
CA LYS A 34 5.74 -30.45 7.14
C LYS A 34 5.47 -29.80 5.78
N LYS A 35 4.95 -30.55 4.80
CA LYS A 35 4.51 -29.98 3.50
C LYS A 35 3.34 -29.00 3.66
N LYS A 36 2.37 -29.27 4.53
CA LYS A 36 1.25 -28.34 4.81
C LYS A 36 1.74 -27.05 5.47
N LYS A 37 2.58 -27.13 6.50
CA LYS A 37 3.20 -25.96 7.17
C LYS A 37 4.01 -25.12 6.18
N LYS A 38 4.84 -25.76 5.34
CA LYS A 38 5.62 -25.08 4.29
C LYS A 38 4.73 -24.40 3.24
N LYS A 39 3.59 -25.01 2.86
CA LYS A 39 2.60 -24.39 1.97
C LYS A 39 1.90 -23.19 2.63
N ALA A 40 1.54 -23.30 3.91
CA ALA A 40 0.93 -22.19 4.66
C ALA A 40 1.89 -20.99 4.78
N SER A 41 3.17 -21.24 5.15
CA SER A 41 4.22 -20.21 5.19
C SER A 41 4.43 -19.51 3.83
N LYS A 42 4.44 -20.27 2.72
CA LYS A 42 4.44 -19.68 1.37
C LYS A 42 3.20 -18.83 1.06
N GLY A 43 2.04 -19.23 1.59
CA GLY A 43 0.80 -18.46 1.46
C GLY A 43 0.89 -17.11 2.19
N VAL A 44 1.47 -17.11 3.41
CA VAL A 44 1.74 -15.91 4.21
C VAL A 44 2.73 -14.98 3.48
N GLU A 45 3.86 -15.51 3.00
CA GLU A 45 4.83 -14.74 2.21
C GLU A 45 4.20 -14.12 0.96
N THR A 46 3.39 -14.90 0.24
CA THR A 46 2.67 -14.42 -0.95
C THR A 46 1.67 -13.33 -0.59
N MET A 47 0.94 -13.47 0.52
CA MET A 47 -0.01 -12.48 1.01
C MET A 47 0.69 -11.16 1.34
N PHE A 48 1.80 -11.20 2.09
CA PHE A 48 2.58 -10.00 2.41
C PHE A 48 3.10 -9.31 1.14
N ARG A 49 3.70 -10.07 0.22
CA ARG A 49 4.21 -9.55 -1.05
C ARG A 49 3.11 -8.88 -1.87
N THR A 50 1.98 -9.54 -2.05
CA THR A 50 0.84 -9.00 -2.81
C THR A 50 0.25 -7.77 -2.12
N THR A 51 0.14 -7.78 -0.80
CA THR A 51 -0.44 -6.66 -0.04
C THR A 51 0.43 -5.42 -0.11
N LEU A 52 1.74 -5.55 0.10
CA LEU A 52 2.70 -4.46 -0.06
C LEU A 52 2.69 -3.88 -1.48
N ALA A 53 2.71 -4.74 -2.49
CA ALA A 53 2.60 -4.31 -3.89
C ALA A 53 1.27 -3.58 -4.17
N ASN A 54 0.17 -4.04 -3.59
CA ASN A 54 -1.12 -3.38 -3.71
C ASN A 54 -1.14 -2.01 -3.03
N HIS A 55 -0.57 -1.85 -1.83
CA HIS A 55 -0.47 -0.55 -1.16
C HIS A 55 0.36 0.46 -1.95
N LEU A 56 1.50 0.03 -2.50
CA LEU A 56 2.31 0.87 -3.37
C LEU A 56 1.50 1.32 -4.60
N ARG A 57 0.86 0.37 -5.28
CA ARG A 57 0.00 0.66 -6.44
C ARG A 57 -1.15 1.61 -6.09
N LEU A 58 -1.82 1.41 -4.95
CA LEU A 58 -2.89 2.31 -4.51
C LEU A 58 -2.36 3.72 -4.20
N SER A 59 -1.16 3.83 -3.61
CA SER A 59 -0.53 5.14 -3.41
C SER A 59 -0.23 5.81 -4.75
N GLU A 60 0.35 5.09 -5.71
CA GLU A 60 0.61 5.61 -7.06
C GLU A 60 -0.69 6.04 -7.75
N MET A 61 -1.76 5.25 -7.63
CA MET A 61 -3.08 5.61 -8.18
C MET A 61 -3.65 6.88 -7.53
N ALA A 62 -3.47 7.07 -6.23
CA ALA A 62 -3.88 8.30 -5.54
C ALA A 62 -3.09 9.52 -6.07
N ASP A 63 -1.77 9.38 -6.20
CA ASP A 63 -0.90 10.44 -6.69
C ASP A 63 -1.21 10.77 -8.17
N GLN A 64 -1.49 9.76 -9.00
CA GLN A 64 -1.97 9.93 -10.38
C GLN A 64 -3.28 10.71 -10.44
N LYS A 65 -4.26 10.37 -9.60
CA LYS A 65 -5.55 11.07 -9.55
C LYS A 65 -5.40 12.52 -9.09
N ALA A 66 -4.55 12.79 -8.10
CA ALA A 66 -4.26 14.15 -7.66
C ALA A 66 -3.56 14.96 -8.76
N ASN A 67 -2.58 14.36 -9.46
CA ASN A 67 -1.91 15.01 -10.59
C ASN A 67 -2.87 15.31 -11.75
N LEU A 68 -3.84 14.42 -12.02
CA LEU A 68 -4.90 14.69 -12.99
C LEU A 68 -5.76 15.88 -12.57
N MET A 69 -6.17 15.96 -11.30
CA MET A 69 -6.91 17.11 -10.77
C MET A 69 -6.10 18.42 -10.87
N ILE A 70 -4.80 18.39 -10.59
CA ILE A 70 -3.92 19.55 -10.76
C ILE A 70 -3.86 19.96 -12.23
N SER A 71 -3.65 18.99 -13.14
CA SER A 71 -3.49 19.24 -14.57
C SER A 71 -4.74 19.88 -15.18
N ILE A 72 -5.93 19.30 -14.93
CA ILE A 72 -7.20 19.83 -15.45
C ILE A 72 -7.43 21.26 -14.94
N ASN A 73 -7.22 21.51 -13.65
CA ASN A 73 -7.44 22.84 -13.07
C ASN A 73 -6.42 23.87 -13.55
N THR A 74 -5.16 23.47 -13.76
CA THR A 74 -4.15 24.36 -14.35
C THR A 74 -4.53 24.77 -15.78
N ILE A 75 -5.05 23.84 -16.57
CA ILE A 75 -5.56 24.12 -17.92
C ILE A 75 -6.75 25.09 -17.84
N LEU A 76 -7.71 24.86 -16.93
CA LEU A 76 -8.86 25.76 -16.74
C LEU A 76 -8.40 27.18 -16.35
N ILE A 77 -7.45 27.30 -15.43
CA ILE A 77 -6.87 28.60 -15.03
C ILE A 77 -6.22 29.28 -16.23
N SER A 78 -5.43 28.56 -17.02
CA SER A 78 -4.77 29.11 -18.23
C SER A 78 -5.78 29.66 -19.24
N ILE A 79 -6.85 28.92 -19.53
CA ILE A 79 -7.92 29.35 -20.43
C ILE A 79 -8.67 30.57 -19.86
N THR A 80 -8.96 30.55 -18.55
CA THR A 80 -9.68 31.64 -17.88
C THR A 80 -8.87 32.94 -17.90
N ILE A 81 -7.56 32.88 -17.60
CA ILE A 81 -6.67 34.05 -17.66
C ILE A 81 -6.57 34.58 -19.11
N SER A 82 -6.48 33.68 -20.10
CA SER A 82 -6.49 34.10 -21.51
C SER A 82 -7.79 34.81 -21.90
N SER A 83 -8.92 34.38 -21.33
CA SER A 83 -10.21 35.06 -21.51
C SER A 83 -10.24 36.44 -20.84
N PHE A 84 -9.68 36.55 -19.63
CA PHE A 84 -9.65 37.77 -18.84
C PHE A 84 -8.87 38.92 -19.51
N LEU A 85 -7.84 38.59 -20.31
CA LEU A 85 -7.04 39.58 -21.04
C LEU A 85 -7.73 40.16 -22.29
N ARG A 86 -8.89 39.63 -22.70
CA ARG A 86 -9.63 40.20 -23.83
C ARG A 86 -10.29 41.53 -23.42
N PRO A 87 -10.18 42.59 -24.25
CA PRO A 87 -10.80 43.87 -23.93
C PRO A 87 -12.30 43.70 -23.69
N MET A 88 -12.82 44.30 -22.61
CA MET A 88 -14.22 44.17 -22.17
C MET A 88 -15.24 44.87 -23.07
N SER A 89 -15.00 44.98 -24.37
CA SER A 89 -15.95 45.59 -25.31
C SER A 89 -17.18 44.69 -25.47
N GLY A 90 -18.12 44.83 -24.53
CA GLY A 90 -19.42 44.17 -24.53
C GLY A 90 -19.53 42.90 -23.70
N MET A 91 -18.53 42.40 -22.95
CA MET A 91 -18.59 41.09 -22.23
C MET A 91 -18.64 41.19 -20.70
N GLU A 92 -19.01 42.33 -20.13
CA GLU A 92 -18.95 42.60 -18.67
C GLU A 92 -19.70 41.60 -17.78
N GLY A 93 -20.75 40.94 -18.29
CA GLY A 93 -21.53 39.96 -17.53
C GLY A 93 -20.86 38.60 -17.25
N LEU A 94 -19.77 38.24 -17.94
CA LEU A 94 -19.08 36.95 -17.72
C LEU A 94 -17.97 37.02 -16.67
N LEU A 95 -17.69 38.22 -16.15
CA LEU A 95 -16.62 38.45 -15.18
C LEU A 95 -16.86 37.67 -13.87
N ILE A 96 -18.11 37.60 -13.40
CA ILE A 96 -18.50 36.89 -12.18
C ILE A 96 -18.21 35.37 -12.28
N PRO A 97 -18.74 34.62 -13.27
CA PRO A 97 -18.46 33.20 -13.39
C PRO A 97 -16.99 32.89 -13.70
N GLU A 98 -16.25 33.77 -14.39
CA GLU A 98 -14.81 33.61 -14.63
C GLU A 98 -14.00 33.71 -13.33
N ILE A 99 -14.25 34.71 -12.47
CA ILE A 99 -13.60 34.82 -11.16
C ILE A 99 -13.94 33.61 -10.30
N LEU A 100 -15.21 33.20 -10.29
CA LEU A 100 -15.67 32.06 -9.49
C LEU A 100 -14.96 30.77 -9.93
N LEU A 101 -14.79 30.56 -11.25
CA LEU A 101 -14.04 29.44 -11.80
C LEU A 101 -12.58 29.46 -11.35
N LEU A 102 -11.93 30.62 -11.39
CA LEU A 102 -10.55 30.79 -10.96
C LEU A 102 -10.38 30.40 -9.48
N ILE A 103 -11.28 30.87 -8.61
CA ILE A 103 -11.27 30.55 -7.18
C ILE A 103 -11.47 29.04 -6.96
N VAL A 104 -12.47 28.44 -7.61
CA VAL A 104 -12.76 27.00 -7.49
C VAL A 104 -11.56 26.17 -7.94
N SER A 105 -10.96 26.51 -9.07
CA SER A 105 -9.79 25.80 -9.60
C SER A 105 -8.56 25.97 -8.71
N LEU A 106 -8.31 27.17 -8.19
CA LEU A 106 -7.18 27.42 -7.29
C LEU A 106 -7.30 26.60 -5.99
N ILE A 107 -8.47 26.63 -5.35
CA ILE A 107 -8.71 25.85 -4.13
C ILE A 107 -8.57 24.35 -4.40
N THR A 108 -9.10 23.86 -5.53
CA THR A 108 -8.99 22.44 -5.92
C THR A 108 -7.53 22.02 -6.09
N VAL A 109 -6.71 22.86 -6.73
CA VAL A 109 -5.26 22.60 -6.90
C VAL A 109 -4.57 22.53 -5.54
N VAL A 110 -4.85 23.48 -4.64
CA VAL A 110 -4.25 23.49 -3.30
C VAL A 110 -4.56 22.20 -2.53
N ILE A 111 -5.82 21.75 -2.52
CA ILE A 111 -6.21 20.49 -1.85
C ILE A 111 -5.53 19.28 -2.53
N SER A 112 -5.43 19.28 -3.85
CA SER A 112 -4.78 18.20 -4.61
C SER A 112 -3.28 18.11 -4.32
N ILE A 113 -2.59 19.25 -4.16
CA ILE A 113 -1.18 19.31 -3.74
C ILE A 113 -1.00 18.76 -2.32
N PHE A 114 -1.94 19.03 -1.41
CA PHE A 114 -1.89 18.42 -0.08
C PHE A 114 -2.07 16.90 -0.11
N ALA A 115 -2.80 16.36 -1.08
CA ALA A 115 -2.97 14.91 -1.25
C ALA A 115 -1.68 14.22 -1.75
N THR A 116 -0.85 14.91 -2.56
CA THR A 116 0.45 14.39 -3.03
C THR A 116 1.60 14.63 -2.06
N LYS A 117 1.42 15.52 -1.07
CA LYS A 117 2.44 15.80 -0.06
C LYS A 117 2.80 14.53 0.73
N PRO A 118 4.09 14.16 0.83
CA PRO A 118 4.50 13.05 1.67
C PRO A 118 4.18 13.35 3.15
N SER A 119 3.41 12.46 3.78
CA SER A 119 2.95 12.63 5.16
C SER A 119 3.80 11.77 6.10
N PHE A 120 4.81 12.36 6.74
CA PHE A 120 5.72 11.67 7.67
C PHE A 120 5.19 11.51 9.10
N SER A 121 3.96 11.97 9.40
CA SER A 121 3.51 12.23 10.78
C SER A 121 2.66 11.13 11.45
N LEU A 122 2.58 9.92 10.90
CA LEU A 122 1.60 8.93 11.38
C LEU A 122 1.94 8.26 12.71
N ARG A 123 3.19 8.27 13.15
CA ARG A 123 3.58 7.57 14.38
C ARG A 123 3.43 8.39 15.66
N LYS A 124 3.12 9.69 15.57
CA LYS A 124 3.08 10.58 16.76
C LYS A 124 1.87 10.36 17.67
N ASN A 125 0.81 9.69 17.19
CA ASN A 125 -0.48 9.57 17.88
C ASN A 125 -0.93 8.13 18.18
N VAL A 126 -0.07 7.13 17.95
CA VAL A 126 -0.34 5.75 18.38
C VAL A 126 0.25 5.62 19.78
N GLU A 127 -0.60 5.42 20.80
CA GLU A 127 -0.11 5.17 22.15
C GLU A 127 0.89 4.01 22.14
N PRO A 128 2.07 4.16 22.77
CA PRO A 128 3.07 3.11 22.81
C PRO A 128 2.55 2.01 23.73
N ARG A 129 1.85 1.00 23.18
CA ARG A 129 1.40 -0.14 23.99
C ARG A 129 2.56 -0.99 24.51
N VAL A 130 3.74 -0.85 23.92
CA VAL A 130 5.03 -1.34 24.40
C VAL A 130 6.07 -0.41 23.77
N SER A 131 7.07 0.09 24.52
CA SER A 131 8.16 0.95 24.02
C SER A 131 8.55 0.57 22.59
N PRO A 132 8.50 1.48 21.60
CA PRO A 132 8.43 1.02 20.23
C PRO A 132 9.76 0.36 19.86
N PRO A 133 9.78 -0.92 19.45
CA PRO A 133 10.89 -1.37 18.62
C PRO A 133 10.91 -0.44 17.40
N ILE A 134 12.10 0.07 17.08
CA ILE A 134 12.36 0.79 15.84
C ILE A 134 11.81 -0.09 14.72
N ASP A 135 10.87 0.41 13.91
CA ASP A 135 10.38 -0.37 12.76
C ASP A 135 11.51 -0.42 11.73
N LEU A 136 12.26 -1.51 11.74
CA LEU A 136 13.39 -1.74 10.85
C LEU A 136 12.96 -1.81 9.38
N LEU A 137 11.68 -2.03 9.09
CA LEU A 137 11.14 -2.08 7.74
C LEU A 137 10.66 -0.70 7.25
N PHE A 138 10.53 0.29 8.15
CA PHE A 138 10.12 1.64 7.80
C PHE A 138 11.31 2.60 7.70
N PHE A 139 11.44 3.25 6.55
CA PHE A 139 12.56 4.16 6.27
C PHE A 139 12.64 5.38 7.18
N GLY A 140 11.52 5.86 7.74
CA GLY A 140 11.55 6.96 8.70
C GLY A 140 12.15 6.57 10.06
N ASP A 141 12.21 5.28 10.36
CA ASP A 141 12.66 4.76 11.65
C ASP A 141 14.09 4.20 11.54
N TYR A 142 14.39 3.37 10.53
CA TYR A 142 15.73 2.79 10.40
C TYR A 142 16.83 3.80 10.02
N THR A 143 16.48 4.94 9.42
CA THR A 143 17.46 6.00 9.05
C THR A 143 18.12 6.67 10.25
N GLN A 144 17.60 6.42 11.46
CA GLN A 144 18.19 6.85 12.73
C GLN A 144 19.32 5.94 13.21
N LEU A 145 19.52 4.78 12.57
CA LEU A 145 20.55 3.80 12.88
C LEU A 145 21.76 3.93 11.95
N SER A 146 22.94 3.60 12.46
CA SER A 146 24.11 3.34 11.60
C SER A 146 23.90 2.07 10.77
N ALA A 147 24.61 1.96 9.64
CA ALA A 147 24.53 0.78 8.77
C ALA A 147 24.88 -0.54 9.50
N ALA A 148 25.81 -0.49 10.46
CA ALA A 148 26.18 -1.65 11.28
C ALA A 148 25.05 -2.06 12.23
N GLN A 149 24.46 -1.10 12.95
CA GLN A 149 23.33 -1.33 13.85
C GLN A 149 22.09 -1.85 13.10
N TYR A 150 21.78 -1.25 11.95
CA TYR A 150 20.67 -1.71 11.11
C TYR A 150 20.86 -3.16 10.67
N ARG A 151 22.07 -3.52 10.20
CA ARG A 151 22.38 -4.89 9.76
C ARG A 151 22.24 -5.89 10.89
N GLU A 152 22.73 -5.56 12.08
CA GLU A 152 22.65 -6.43 13.25
C GLU A 152 21.20 -6.65 13.67
N GLN A 153 20.45 -5.57 13.88
CA GLN A 153 19.06 -5.64 14.31
C GLN A 153 18.16 -6.33 13.26
N LEU A 154 18.39 -6.06 11.96
CA LEU A 154 17.65 -6.71 10.89
C LEU A 154 17.91 -8.23 10.85
N ARG A 155 19.15 -8.67 11.10
CA ARG A 155 19.47 -10.11 11.21
C ARG A 155 18.75 -10.77 12.37
N LEU A 156 18.69 -10.09 13.53
CA LEU A 156 17.94 -10.59 14.69
C LEU A 156 16.45 -10.69 14.39
N LEU A 157 15.88 -9.70 13.69
CA LEU A 157 14.48 -9.72 13.26
C LEU A 157 14.21 -10.88 12.28
N ILE A 158 15.06 -11.07 11.27
CA ILE A 158 14.91 -12.16 10.28
C ILE A 158 15.01 -13.53 10.96
N ALA A 159 15.82 -13.66 12.01
CA ALA A 159 15.95 -14.91 12.76
C ALA A 159 14.70 -15.25 13.61
N ASN A 160 13.85 -14.26 13.91
CA ASN A 160 12.62 -14.44 14.67
C ASN A 160 11.39 -14.27 13.75
N GLU A 161 10.81 -15.40 13.31
CA GLU A 161 9.66 -15.43 12.39
C GLU A 161 8.45 -14.64 12.93
N GLU A 162 8.12 -14.76 14.22
CA GLU A 162 7.00 -14.05 14.84
C GLU A 162 7.26 -12.54 14.89
N GLY A 163 8.48 -12.14 15.27
CA GLY A 163 8.89 -10.73 15.29
C GLY A 163 8.84 -10.11 13.89
N LEU A 164 9.37 -10.81 12.89
CA LEU A 164 9.34 -10.37 11.50
C LEU A 164 7.90 -10.18 11.01
N TYR A 165 7.01 -11.13 11.25
CA TYR A 165 5.61 -11.00 10.83
C TYR A 165 4.90 -9.86 11.54
N ASN A 166 5.11 -9.66 12.84
CA ASN A 166 4.54 -8.53 13.56
C ASN A 166 5.02 -7.18 12.98
N SER A 167 6.32 -7.03 12.69
CA SER A 167 6.83 -5.82 12.04
C SER A 167 6.25 -5.61 10.64
N MET A 168 6.06 -6.67 9.85
CA MET A 168 5.42 -6.55 8.54
C MET A 168 3.94 -6.14 8.63
N ILE A 169 3.22 -6.64 9.64
CA ILE A 169 1.82 -6.26 9.91
C ILE A 169 1.73 -4.78 10.28
N ASP A 170 2.57 -4.33 11.22
CA ASP A 170 2.63 -2.93 11.64
C ASP A 170 2.96 -2.00 10.47
N ASN A 171 3.91 -2.42 9.63
CA ASN A 171 4.31 -1.67 8.45
C ASN A 171 3.17 -1.54 7.42
N ILE A 172 2.45 -2.63 7.14
CA ILE A 172 1.26 -2.61 6.27
C ILE A 172 0.17 -1.70 6.85
N TYR A 173 -0.08 -1.78 8.17
CA TYR A 173 -1.07 -0.92 8.84
C TYR A 173 -0.70 0.56 8.73
N ALA A 174 0.56 0.91 8.99
CA ALA A 174 1.06 2.27 8.86
C ALA A 174 0.92 2.81 7.43
N GLN A 175 1.27 2.00 6.41
CA GLN A 175 1.07 2.36 5.00
C GLN A 175 -0.41 2.58 4.68
N GLY A 176 -1.30 1.75 5.23
CA GLY A 176 -2.75 1.90 5.10
C GLY A 176 -3.28 3.24 5.65
N LEU A 177 -2.75 3.71 6.78
CA LEU A 177 -3.12 5.01 7.34
C LEU A 177 -2.68 6.19 6.47
N VAL A 178 -1.48 6.13 5.87
CA VAL A 178 -1.01 7.14 4.88
C VAL A 178 -1.99 7.20 3.72
N LEU A 179 -2.34 6.03 3.20
CA LEU A 179 -3.20 5.89 2.04
C LEU A 179 -4.60 6.45 2.32
N SER A 180 -5.19 6.10 3.46
CA SER A 180 -6.51 6.61 3.88
C SER A 180 -6.53 8.14 3.90
N LYS A 181 -5.48 8.78 4.44
CA LYS A 181 -5.36 10.24 4.46
C LYS A 181 -5.28 10.85 3.06
N LYS A 182 -4.46 10.27 2.17
CA LYS A 182 -4.36 10.71 0.76
C LYS A 182 -5.71 10.64 0.07
N TYR A 183 -6.40 9.51 0.17
CA TYR A 183 -7.71 9.31 -0.44
C TYR A 183 -8.77 10.24 0.13
N ARG A 184 -8.77 10.52 1.44
CA ARG A 184 -9.70 11.47 2.05
C ARG A 184 -9.51 12.88 1.50
N LEU A 185 -8.27 13.37 1.40
CA LEU A 185 -7.97 14.68 0.81
C LEU A 185 -8.39 14.74 -0.66
N LEU A 186 -8.11 13.67 -1.40
CA LEU A 186 -8.50 13.55 -2.79
C LEU A 186 -10.03 13.61 -2.96
N THR A 187 -10.79 12.85 -2.16
CA THR A 187 -12.26 12.90 -2.17
C THR A 187 -12.78 14.31 -1.89
N VAL A 188 -12.18 15.03 -0.94
CA VAL A 188 -12.55 16.43 -0.66
C VAL A 188 -12.28 17.31 -1.88
N ALA A 189 -11.12 17.18 -2.53
CA ALA A 189 -10.79 17.94 -3.75
C ALA A 189 -11.81 17.68 -4.87
N TYR A 190 -12.13 16.41 -5.14
CA TYR A 190 -13.10 16.04 -6.17
C TYR A 190 -14.49 16.59 -5.88
N ASN A 191 -14.98 16.46 -4.64
CA ASN A 191 -16.30 16.95 -4.28
C ASN A 191 -16.37 18.47 -4.36
N PHE A 192 -15.33 19.16 -3.88
CA PHE A 192 -15.25 20.62 -3.97
C PHE A 192 -15.22 21.10 -5.42
N PHE A 193 -14.38 20.49 -6.25
CA PHE A 193 -14.30 20.79 -7.68
C PHE A 193 -15.62 20.53 -8.38
N MET A 194 -16.25 19.37 -8.15
CA MET A 194 -17.50 18.98 -8.81
C MET A 194 -18.62 19.97 -8.48
N VAL A 195 -18.84 20.27 -7.20
CA VAL A 195 -19.88 21.21 -6.78
C VAL A 195 -19.57 22.63 -7.28
N GLY A 196 -18.32 23.09 -7.10
CA GLY A 196 -17.90 24.42 -7.51
C GLY A 196 -18.03 24.62 -9.02
N PHE A 197 -17.56 23.66 -9.81
CA PHE A 197 -17.64 23.70 -11.26
C PHE A 197 -19.10 23.69 -11.75
N SER A 198 -19.99 22.90 -11.14
CA SER A 198 -21.42 22.95 -11.46
C SER A 198 -22.02 24.33 -11.18
N VAL A 199 -21.67 24.97 -10.06
CA VAL A 199 -22.11 26.34 -9.74
C VAL A 199 -21.60 27.36 -10.77
N VAL A 200 -20.34 27.26 -11.18
CA VAL A 200 -19.77 28.10 -12.26
C VAL A 200 -20.59 27.96 -13.54
N VAL A 201 -20.84 26.72 -13.97
CA VAL A 201 -21.56 26.44 -15.22
C VAL A 201 -22.98 27.02 -15.17
N ILE A 202 -23.70 26.82 -14.06
CA ILE A 202 -25.04 27.39 -13.87
C ILE A 202 -24.99 28.91 -13.87
N SER A 203 -24.04 29.52 -13.15
CA SER A 203 -23.87 30.98 -13.12
C SER A 203 -23.58 31.54 -14.51
N SER A 204 -22.74 30.86 -15.29
CA SER A 204 -22.42 31.27 -16.67
C SER A 204 -23.65 31.19 -17.58
N LEU A 205 -24.45 30.12 -17.47
CA LEU A 205 -25.69 29.97 -18.23
C LEU A 205 -26.73 31.04 -17.88
N ILE A 206 -26.92 31.33 -16.60
CA ILE A 206 -27.85 32.38 -16.15
C ILE A 206 -27.43 33.74 -16.72
N MET A 207 -26.15 34.11 -16.59
CA MET A 207 -25.65 35.38 -17.13
C MET A 207 -25.76 35.46 -18.66
N LEU A 208 -25.57 34.33 -19.35
CA LEU A 208 -25.72 34.25 -20.80
C LEU A 208 -27.18 34.45 -21.23
N VAL A 209 -28.14 33.82 -20.54
CA VAL A 209 -29.57 33.92 -20.85
C VAL A 209 -30.13 35.27 -20.45
N ALA A 210 -29.78 35.81 -19.27
CA ALA A 210 -30.22 37.12 -18.81
C ALA A 210 -29.74 38.28 -19.70
N ARG A 211 -28.74 38.03 -20.54
CA ARG A 211 -28.18 38.98 -21.49
C ARG A 211 -28.80 38.89 -22.89
N ARG A 212 -29.50 37.80 -23.23
CA ARG A 212 -30.31 37.72 -24.47
C ARG A 212 -31.59 38.52 -24.32
#